data_AF-A0A7S0E945-F1
#
_entry.id   AF-A0A7S0E945-F1
#
_cell.length_a   1.000
_cell.length_b   1.000
_cell.length_c   1.000
_cell.angle_alpha   90.00
_cell.angle_beta   90.00
_cell.angle_gamma   90.00
#
_symmetry.space_group_name_H-M   'P 1'
#
loop_
_entity.id
_entity.type
_entity.pdbx_description
1 polymer ?
#
loop_
_entity_poly.entity_id
_entity_poly.type
_entity_poly.pdbx_seq_one_letter_code
_entity_poly.pdbx_strand_id
1 'polypeptide(L)'
;RVHKVLANVFHHLKDERSAMKYLLKALWLQPKDPSALNDIGHLLALQHQYDEARTRFEQAKRVNPLFAQADISLAALYLTVGQYEDAMKFRARAERLDPQSAPMDFVVGLAEQFGAKFGTKVRGDGAGKVAMQARAKDDKTDNDN
;
A
#
# COMPACT_ATOMS: atom_id res chain seq x y z
N ARG A 1 -17.13 9.55 11.43
CA ARG A 1 -16.36 9.64 12.70
C ARG A 1 -15.34 8.48 12.89
N VAL A 2 -15.00 7.71 11.85
CA VAL A 2 -14.06 6.56 11.94
C VAL A 2 -12.59 6.99 11.67
N HIS A 3 -12.37 7.97 10.80
CA HIS A 3 -11.03 8.49 10.45
C HIS A 3 -10.20 9.03 11.62
N LYS A 4 -10.86 9.64 12.62
CA LYS A 4 -10.17 10.21 13.80
C LYS A 4 -9.62 9.13 14.74
N VAL A 5 -10.14 7.91 14.67
CA VAL A 5 -9.67 6.77 15.47
C VAL A 5 -8.47 6.11 14.78
N LEU A 6 -8.46 6.03 13.45
CA LEU A 6 -7.36 5.46 12.67
C LEU A 6 -6.05 6.23 12.87
N ALA A 7 -6.09 7.57 12.89
CA ALA A 7 -4.90 8.39 13.15
C ALA A 7 -4.27 8.12 14.53
N ASN A 8 -5.08 7.82 15.55
CA ASN A 8 -4.59 7.45 16.88
C ASN A 8 -4.03 6.02 16.91
N VAL A 9 -4.56 5.12 16.07
CA VAL A 9 -4.15 3.72 15.97
C VAL A 9 -2.79 3.54 15.27
N PHE A 10 -2.39 4.49 14.43
CA PHE A 10 -1.10 4.44 13.73
C PHE A 10 0.11 4.85 14.59
N HIS A 11 -0.07 5.26 15.85
CA HIS A 11 0.99 6.01 16.53
C HIS A 11 2.18 5.17 17.03
N HIS A 12 2.14 3.83 17.15
CA HIS A 12 3.35 2.99 17.37
C HIS A 12 3.08 1.49 17.11
N LEU A 13 4.12 0.72 16.71
CA LEU A 13 4.21 -0.73 16.44
C LEU A 13 3.44 -1.69 17.38
N LYS A 14 3.03 -1.24 18.58
CA LYS A 14 2.20 -2.02 19.51
C LYS A 14 0.70 -1.99 19.17
N ASP A 15 0.25 -1.06 18.33
CA ASP A 15 -1.16 -0.89 17.98
C ASP A 15 -1.54 -1.54 16.64
N GLU A 16 -0.59 -1.95 15.80
CA GLU A 16 -0.91 -2.61 14.51
C GLU A 16 -1.73 -3.89 14.66
N ARG A 17 -1.46 -4.70 15.70
CA ARG A 17 -2.23 -5.93 15.99
C ARG A 17 -3.65 -5.59 16.43
N SER A 18 -3.81 -4.55 17.24
CA SER A 18 -5.12 -4.06 17.67
C SER A 18 -5.89 -3.43 16.51
N ALA A 19 -5.21 -2.63 15.69
CA ALA A 19 -5.69 -2.06 14.43
C ALA A 19 -6.27 -3.13 13.52
N MET A 20 -5.50 -4.18 13.25
CA MET A 20 -5.92 -5.32 12.44
C MET A 20 -7.17 -5.97 13.02
N LYS A 21 -7.21 -6.20 14.35
CA LYS A 21 -8.38 -6.78 15.01
C LYS A 21 -9.63 -5.90 14.85
N TYR A 22 -9.51 -4.57 15.00
CA TYR A 22 -10.63 -3.65 14.83
C TYR A 22 -11.10 -3.57 13.37
N LEU A 23 -10.17 -3.56 12.42
CA LEU A 23 -10.49 -3.53 10.99
C LEU A 23 -11.15 -4.84 10.51
N LEU A 24 -10.67 -5.98 10.99
CA LEU A 24 -11.32 -7.28 10.72
C LEU A 24 -12.74 -7.33 11.31
N LYS A 25 -12.95 -6.75 12.50
CA LYS A 25 -14.30 -6.61 13.08
C LYS A 25 -15.17 -5.65 12.26
N ALA A 26 -14.62 -4.54 11.78
CA ALA A 26 -15.33 -3.62 10.90
C ALA A 26 -15.75 -4.31 9.60
N LEU A 27 -14.86 -5.10 8.99
CA LEU A 27 -15.16 -5.89 7.81
C LEU A 27 -16.16 -7.02 8.09
N TRP A 28 -16.16 -7.61 9.29
CA TRP A 28 -17.19 -8.58 9.69
C TRP A 28 -18.58 -7.94 9.76
N LEU A 29 -18.67 -6.70 10.28
CA LEU A 29 -19.92 -5.95 10.32
C LEU A 29 -20.35 -5.43 8.94
N GLN A 30 -19.38 -5.04 8.11
CA GLN A 30 -19.58 -4.48 6.77
C GLN A 30 -18.57 -5.11 5.79
N PRO A 31 -18.89 -6.28 5.21
CA PRO A 31 -17.95 -7.03 4.35
C PRO A 31 -17.54 -6.34 3.06
N LYS A 32 -18.21 -5.23 2.73
CA LYS A 32 -18.00 -4.43 1.52
C LYS A 32 -17.70 -2.97 1.87
N ASP A 33 -17.02 -2.72 2.98
CA ASP A 33 -16.49 -1.39 3.27
C ASP A 33 -15.14 -1.18 2.54
N PRO A 34 -15.09 -0.33 1.50
CA PRO A 34 -13.85 -0.06 0.77
C PRO A 34 -12.80 0.65 1.64
N SER A 35 -13.21 1.42 2.65
CA SER A 35 -12.28 2.10 3.57
C SER A 35 -11.58 1.09 4.47
N ALA A 36 -12.32 0.17 5.09
CA ALA A 36 -11.72 -0.88 5.92
C ALA A 36 -10.77 -1.79 5.11
N LEU A 37 -11.13 -2.14 3.88
CA LEU A 37 -10.25 -2.92 2.99
C LEU A 37 -8.95 -2.15 2.67
N ASN A 38 -9.05 -0.84 2.42
CA ASN A 38 -7.88 0.01 2.18
C ASN A 38 -6.98 0.11 3.42
N ASP A 39 -7.55 0.30 4.60
CA ASP A 39 -6.78 0.42 5.85
C ASP A 39 -6.06 -0.89 6.20
N ILE A 40 -6.69 -2.05 5.95
CA ILE A 40 -6.02 -3.36 6.06
C ILE A 40 -4.85 -3.44 5.07
N GLY A 41 -5.05 -2.99 3.83
CA GLY A 41 -3.99 -2.93 2.83
C GLY A 41 -2.79 -2.10 3.28
N HIS A 42 -3.02 -0.94 3.93
CA HIS A 42 -1.94 -0.13 4.49
C HIS A 42 -1.17 -0.85 5.60
N LEU A 43 -1.87 -1.53 6.53
CA LEU A 43 -1.20 -2.30 7.59
C LEU A 43 -0.34 -3.43 7.00
N LEU A 44 -0.83 -4.13 5.99
CA LEU A 44 -0.06 -5.17 5.29
C LEU A 44 1.17 -4.58 4.59
N ALA A 45 1.04 -3.41 3.96
CA ALA A 45 2.17 -2.73 3.33
C ALA A 45 3.24 -2.29 4.35
N LEU A 46 2.83 -1.81 5.53
CA LEU A 46 3.74 -1.49 6.64
C LEU A 46 4.49 -2.73 7.14
N GLN A 47 3.86 -3.91 7.06
CA GLN A 47 4.45 -5.21 7.38
C GLN A 47 5.24 -5.82 6.21
N HIS A 48 5.49 -5.05 5.15
CA HIS A 48 6.17 -5.49 3.92
C HIS A 48 5.47 -6.64 3.17
N GLN A 49 4.19 -6.91 3.48
CA GLN A 49 3.34 -7.90 2.82
C GLN A 49 2.67 -7.28 1.58
N TYR A 50 3.48 -6.98 0.57
CA TYR A 50 3.07 -6.16 -0.57
C TYR A 50 2.05 -6.84 -1.49
N ASP A 51 2.11 -8.15 -1.68
CA ASP A 51 1.15 -8.88 -2.52
C ASP A 51 -0.24 -8.95 -1.85
N GLU A 52 -0.27 -9.18 -0.54
CA GLU A 52 -1.50 -9.16 0.26
C GLU A 52 -2.07 -7.74 0.31
N ALA A 53 -1.24 -6.73 0.50
CA ALA A 53 -1.64 -5.32 0.46
C ALA A 53 -2.30 -4.96 -0.87
N ARG A 54 -1.66 -5.30 -2.01
CA ARG A 54 -2.22 -5.11 -3.35
C ARG A 54 -3.59 -5.74 -3.46
N THR A 55 -3.73 -6.99 -3.00
CA THR A 55 -5.00 -7.73 -3.05
C THR A 55 -6.12 -7.00 -2.30
N ARG A 56 -5.82 -6.40 -1.14
CA ARG A 56 -6.80 -5.63 -0.36
C ARG A 56 -7.18 -4.32 -1.02
N PHE A 57 -6.21 -3.58 -1.59
CA PHE A 57 -6.52 -2.37 -2.35
C PHE A 57 -7.34 -2.66 -3.61
N GLU A 58 -7.04 -3.74 -4.32
CA GLU A 58 -7.86 -4.19 -5.46
C GLU A 58 -9.27 -4.58 -5.03
N GLN A 59 -9.44 -5.23 -3.88
CA GLN A 59 -10.76 -5.53 -3.34
C GLN A 59 -11.53 -4.25 -3.01
N ALA A 60 -10.90 -3.26 -2.37
CA ALA A 60 -11.51 -1.96 -2.10
C ALA A 60 -12.01 -1.29 -3.39
N LYS A 61 -11.18 -1.32 -4.44
CA LYS A 61 -11.52 -0.83 -5.78
C LYS A 61 -12.66 -1.62 -6.46
N ARG A 62 -12.70 -2.94 -6.31
CA ARG A 62 -13.79 -3.77 -6.86
C ARG A 62 -15.12 -3.49 -6.15
N VAL A 63 -15.06 -3.29 -4.84
CA VAL A 63 -16.22 -2.97 -4.00
C VAL A 63 -16.76 -1.58 -4.32
N ASN A 64 -15.89 -0.58 -4.46
CA ASN A 64 -16.27 0.76 -4.88
C ASN A 64 -15.28 1.29 -5.94
N PRO A 65 -15.66 1.20 -7.23
CA PRO A 65 -14.82 1.69 -8.32
C PRO A 65 -14.52 3.20 -8.29
N LEU A 66 -15.35 3.99 -7.59
CA LEU A 66 -15.18 5.44 -7.46
C LEU A 66 -14.36 5.84 -6.22
N PHE A 67 -13.90 4.88 -5.43
CA PHE A 67 -13.08 5.14 -4.25
C PHE A 67 -11.64 5.46 -4.65
N ALA A 68 -11.37 6.74 -4.91
CA ALA A 68 -10.06 7.23 -5.37
C ALA A 68 -8.90 6.81 -4.46
N GLN A 69 -9.13 6.72 -3.15
CA GLN A 69 -8.10 6.33 -2.18
C GLN A 69 -7.49 4.96 -2.47
N ALA A 70 -8.26 3.99 -2.99
CA ALA A 70 -7.71 2.68 -3.35
C ALA A 70 -6.72 2.76 -4.53
N ASP A 71 -6.97 3.63 -5.52
CA ASP A 71 -6.01 3.85 -6.61
C ASP A 71 -4.77 4.60 -6.12
N ILE A 72 -4.92 5.57 -5.21
CA ILE A 72 -3.78 6.27 -4.58
C ILE A 72 -2.91 5.26 -3.83
N SER A 73 -3.51 4.38 -3.04
CA SER A 73 -2.80 3.35 -2.28
C SER A 73 -2.10 2.33 -3.19
N LEU A 74 -2.74 1.93 -4.30
CA LEU A 74 -2.08 1.10 -5.31
C LEU A 74 -0.90 1.81 -5.95
N ALA A 75 -1.04 3.10 -6.32
CA ALA A 75 0.06 3.87 -6.88
C ALA A 75 1.25 3.97 -5.91
N ALA A 76 1.00 4.29 -4.64
CA ALA A 76 2.03 4.33 -3.60
C ALA A 76 2.71 2.97 -3.38
N LEU A 77 1.94 1.89 -3.40
CA LEU A 77 2.47 0.52 -3.29
C LEU A 77 3.38 0.18 -4.47
N TYR A 78 2.95 0.49 -5.69
CA TYR A 78 3.73 0.25 -6.91
C TYR A 78 5.04 1.04 -6.94
N LEU A 79 5.05 2.27 -6.42
CA LEU A 79 6.29 3.03 -6.26
C LEU A 79 7.23 2.40 -5.24
N THR A 80 6.69 1.91 -4.13
CA THR A 80 7.46 1.24 -3.09
C THR A 80 8.17 0.00 -3.63
N VAL A 81 7.54 -0.72 -4.57
CA VAL A 81 8.13 -1.92 -5.22
C VAL A 81 8.85 -1.60 -6.54
N GLY A 82 9.01 -0.32 -6.90
CA GLY A 82 9.76 0.13 -8.09
C GLY A 82 9.04 -0.07 -9.44
N GLN A 83 7.73 -0.28 -9.44
CA GLN A 83 6.90 -0.45 -10.64
C GLN A 83 6.28 0.89 -11.07
N TYR A 84 7.11 1.79 -11.58
CA TYR A 84 6.74 3.18 -11.87
C TYR A 84 5.64 3.33 -12.94
N GLU A 85 5.62 2.47 -13.97
CA GLU A 85 4.59 2.53 -15.02
C GLU A 85 3.19 2.27 -14.46
N ASP A 86 3.05 1.24 -13.63
CA ASP A 86 1.76 0.90 -13.02
C ASP A 86 1.35 1.96 -12.01
N ALA A 87 2.29 2.50 -11.23
CA ALA A 87 2.03 3.63 -10.35
C ALA A 87 1.41 4.83 -11.10
N MET A 88 1.94 5.17 -12.28
CA MET A 88 1.42 6.27 -13.09
C MET A 88 0.02 5.97 -13.66
N LYS A 89 -0.29 4.73 -14.02
CA LYS A 89 -1.64 4.34 -14.47
C LYS A 89 -2.68 4.51 -13.36
N PHE A 90 -2.38 4.04 -12.15
CA PHE A 90 -3.29 4.15 -11.01
C PHE A 90 -3.45 5.59 -10.55
N ARG A 91 -2.37 6.37 -10.56
CA ARG A 91 -2.40 7.82 -10.35
C ARG A 91 -3.38 8.52 -11.31
N ALA A 92 -3.20 8.33 -12.61
CA ALA A 92 -4.03 9.00 -13.61
C ALA A 92 -5.52 8.62 -13.49
N ARG A 93 -5.82 7.45 -12.92
CA ARG A 93 -7.20 7.09 -12.56
C ARG A 93 -7.67 7.83 -11.30
N ALA A 94 -6.87 7.88 -10.24
CA ALA A 94 -7.20 8.60 -9.01
C ALA A 94 -7.50 10.08 -9.27
N GLU A 95 -6.66 10.76 -10.08
CA GLU A 95 -6.85 12.17 -10.44
C GLU A 95 -8.14 12.43 -11.22
N ARG A 96 -8.56 11.48 -12.06
CA ARG A 96 -9.85 11.57 -12.77
C ARG A 96 -11.04 11.39 -11.84
N LEU A 97 -10.88 10.64 -10.75
CA LEU A 97 -11.95 10.37 -9.78
C LEU A 97 -12.06 11.51 -8.75
N ASP A 98 -10.93 12.04 -8.30
CA ASP A 98 -10.86 13.15 -7.37
C ASP A 98 -9.71 14.12 -7.76
N PRO A 99 -10.02 15.16 -8.55
CA PRO A 99 -9.05 16.18 -8.96
C PRO A 99 -8.48 17.03 -7.82
N GLN A 100 -9.06 16.97 -6.61
CA GLN A 100 -8.63 17.76 -5.44
C GLN A 100 -7.86 16.90 -4.43
N SER A 101 -7.50 15.66 -4.79
CA SER A 101 -6.74 14.76 -3.92
C SER A 101 -5.27 15.22 -3.75
N ALA A 102 -5.06 16.15 -2.82
CA ALA A 102 -3.77 16.75 -2.46
C ALA A 102 -2.60 15.79 -2.11
N PRO A 103 -2.79 14.54 -1.62
CA PRO A 103 -1.64 13.66 -1.33
C PRO A 103 -0.86 13.19 -2.56
N MET A 104 -1.35 13.43 -3.78
CA MET A 104 -0.75 12.87 -4.98
C MET A 104 0.56 13.56 -5.37
N ASP A 105 0.69 14.88 -5.19
CA ASP A 105 1.88 15.64 -5.62
C ASP A 105 3.17 15.17 -4.95
N PHE A 106 3.11 14.74 -3.69
CA PHE A 106 4.28 14.18 -2.98
C PHE A 106 4.70 12.82 -3.54
N VAL A 107 3.72 11.96 -3.81
CA VAL A 107 3.91 10.63 -4.41
C VAL A 107 4.43 10.77 -5.85
N VAL A 108 4.01 11.81 -6.56
CA VAL A 108 4.42 12.17 -7.91
C VAL A 108 5.84 12.69 -7.99
N GLY A 109 6.22 13.62 -7.11
CA GLY A 109 7.59 14.10 -7.06
C GLY A 109 8.58 12.97 -6.82
N LEU A 110 8.22 11.99 -5.97
CA LEU A 110 9.00 10.77 -5.78
C LEU A 110 8.97 9.87 -7.02
N ALA A 111 7.80 9.60 -7.61
CA ALA A 111 7.69 8.76 -8.81
C ALA A 111 8.49 9.29 -10.00
N GLU A 112 8.44 10.59 -10.26
CA GLU A 112 9.13 11.25 -11.37
C GLU A 112 10.63 11.34 -11.11
N GLN A 113 11.04 11.69 -9.88
CA GLN A 113 12.46 11.75 -9.52
C GLN A 113 13.12 10.37 -9.58
N PHE A 114 12.45 9.32 -9.11
CA PHE A 114 12.99 7.96 -9.14
C PHE A 114 12.83 7.32 -10.54
N GLY A 115 11.71 7.52 -11.23
CA GLY A 115 11.51 7.05 -12.61
C GLY A 115 12.48 7.67 -13.61
N ALA A 116 12.80 8.96 -13.46
CA ALA A 116 13.81 9.64 -14.28
C ALA A 116 15.25 9.18 -13.97
N LYS A 117 15.53 8.83 -12.70
CA LYS A 117 16.85 8.39 -12.26
C LYS A 117 17.16 6.93 -12.61
N PHE A 118 16.15 6.06 -12.65
CA PHE A 118 16.33 4.62 -12.90
C PHE A 118 15.94 4.17 -14.31
N GLY A 119 15.48 5.08 -15.16
CA GLY A 119 15.13 4.80 -16.55
C GLY A 119 13.85 3.97 -16.67
N THR A 120 13.11 4.19 -17.75
CA THR A 120 11.84 3.56 -18.14
C THR A 120 11.93 2.05 -18.42
N LYS A 121 12.80 1.32 -17.72
CA LYS A 121 13.10 -0.07 -18.04
C LYS A 121 13.44 -0.89 -16.80
N VAL A 122 12.49 -1.00 -15.88
CA VAL A 122 12.32 -2.28 -15.17
C VAL A 122 11.21 -3.02 -15.89
N ARG A 123 11.56 -3.47 -17.10
CA ARG A 123 10.77 -4.42 -17.85
C ARG A 123 10.65 -5.67 -16.97
N GLY A 124 9.43 -6.18 -16.90
CA GLY A 124 8.96 -7.39 -16.22
C GLY A 124 10.00 -8.36 -15.66
N ASP A 125 9.62 -8.89 -14.50
CA ASP A 125 10.11 -10.16 -13.95
C ASP A 125 11.33 -10.02 -13.02
N GLY A 126 11.05 -9.77 -11.74
CA GLY A 126 11.92 -10.29 -10.67
C GLY A 126 12.53 -9.29 -9.70
N ALA A 127 12.32 -7.97 -9.82
CA ALA A 127 12.83 -7.02 -8.82
C ALA A 127 12.26 -7.25 -7.41
N GLY A 128 11.04 -7.81 -7.32
CA GLY A 128 10.43 -8.26 -6.06
C GLY A 128 11.13 -9.46 -5.40
N LYS A 129 11.96 -10.23 -6.13
CA LYS A 129 12.73 -11.35 -5.55
C LYS A 129 14.09 -10.93 -5.03
N VAL A 130 14.72 -9.90 -5.60
CA VAL A 130 16.10 -9.51 -5.25
C VAL A 130 16.15 -8.84 -3.87
N ALA A 131 15.12 -8.06 -3.50
CA ALA A 131 15.01 -7.52 -2.15
C ALA A 131 14.57 -8.56 -1.09
N MET A 132 13.91 -9.66 -1.51
CA MET A 132 13.43 -10.71 -0.61
C MET A 132 14.53 -11.63 -0.09
N GLN A 133 15.59 -11.87 -0.86
CA GLN A 133 16.68 -12.77 -0.46
C GLN A 133 17.74 -12.11 0.45
N ALA A 134 17.77 -10.79 0.53
CA ALA A 134 18.74 -10.08 1.37
C ALA A 134 18.38 -10.16 2.87
N ARG A 135 17.09 -10.26 3.23
CA ARG A 135 16.65 -10.17 4.64
C ARG A 135 16.48 -11.53 5.34
N ALA A 136 16.38 -12.63 4.59
CA ALA A 136 16.25 -13.98 5.16
C ALA A 136 17.58 -14.58 5.65
N LYS A 137 18.71 -13.88 5.46
CA LYS A 137 20.03 -14.34 5.92
C LYS A 137 20.49 -13.71 7.24
N ASP A 138 19.89 -12.61 7.66
CA ASP A 138 20.32 -11.89 8.87
C ASP A 138 19.63 -12.39 10.16
N ASP A 139 18.60 -13.25 10.05
CA ASP A 139 17.79 -13.71 11.19
C ASP A 139 18.15 -15.13 11.67
N LYS A 140 19.34 -15.63 11.31
CA LYS A 140 19.80 -17.00 11.66
C LYS A 140 21.14 -17.08 12.40
N THR A 141 21.73 -15.99 12.88
CA THR A 141 23.04 -16.07 13.57
C THR A 141 23.01 -16.07 15.09
N ASP A 142 21.86 -15.89 15.76
CA ASP A 142 21.84 -15.67 17.22
C ASP A 142 21.10 -16.75 18.02
N ASN A 143 21.17 -18.02 17.64
CA ASN A 143 20.78 -19.10 18.54
C ASN A 143 21.54 -20.40 18.24
N ASP A 144 22.82 -20.44 18.63
CA ASP A 144 23.55 -21.65 19.03
C ASP A 144 24.89 -21.22 19.65
N ASN A 145 24.88 -20.90 20.95
CA ASN A 145 26.01 -21.12 21.85
C ASN A 145 25.58 -21.12 23.33
#